data_AF-A0A818R3T1-F1
#
_entry.id   AF-A0A818R3T1-F1
#
_cell.length_a   1.000
_cell.length_b   1.000
_cell.length_c   1.000
_cell.angle_alpha   90.00
_cell.angle_beta   90.00
_cell.angle_gamma   90.00
#
_symmetry.space_group_name_H-M   'P 1'
#
loop_
_entity.id
_entity.type
_entity.pdbx_description
1 polymer ?
#
loop_
_entity_poly.entity_id
_entity_poly.type
_entity_poly.pdbx_seq_one_letter_code
_entity_poly.pdbx_strand_id
1 'polypeptide(L)'
;MTTNNSIVSTDTHIEIECKEFLPEVYDTWSYIHKLSKDTINFHEIYDSYKYERSENRQKDYFHQLKILNDTIYKLSFLIHQRILSLEKLVQPALDEFRKSILLDQQRNSYIPAYIRIVQNQLNSLKLSFKRIITQHNADSIDYQNDLKQSVDNSKIFVESYQQISRVTMDKIKSLFNTDENNIPIELQEQNLIEQETEIVDLETRLESLRILKERVRQMNGMTMALYFSVQEQNELADNIWLNTSAGSDYIAQSVDEFRLVKNLKQSKMNLWIKLICITFCFLLVLIFILILILILNKY
;
A
#
# COMPACT_ATOMS: atom_id res chain seq x y z
N MET A 1 49.54 12.74 -27.75
CA MET A 1 48.21 12.74 -28.38
C MET A 1 47.56 11.40 -28.07
N THR A 2 46.87 11.30 -26.92
CA THR A 2 45.40 11.47 -26.75
C THR A 2 44.65 10.26 -27.32
N THR A 3 43.89 9.44 -26.58
CA THR A 3 43.17 9.63 -25.30
C THR A 3 42.88 8.26 -24.67
N ASN A 4 43.29 8.07 -23.40
CA ASN A 4 42.70 7.07 -22.51
C ASN A 4 41.33 7.61 -22.07
N ASN A 5 40.25 7.10 -22.65
CA ASN A 5 38.92 7.28 -22.06
C ASN A 5 38.69 6.15 -21.05
N SER A 6 39.20 6.38 -19.84
CA SER A 6 38.63 5.80 -18.63
C SER A 6 37.16 6.21 -18.59
N ILE A 7 36.27 5.25 -18.80
CA ILE A 7 34.86 5.37 -18.42
C ILE A 7 34.87 5.43 -16.89
N VAL A 8 34.99 6.64 -16.38
CA VAL A 8 34.72 6.96 -14.98
C VAL A 8 33.22 6.72 -14.83
N SER A 9 32.87 5.66 -14.11
CA SER A 9 31.51 5.46 -13.62
C SER A 9 31.20 6.70 -12.77
N THR A 10 30.36 7.57 -13.30
CA THR A 10 29.70 8.61 -12.54
C THR A 10 28.46 8.00 -11.92
N ASP A 11 28.66 7.04 -11.00
CA ASP A 11 27.67 6.61 -10.01
C ASP A 11 27.62 7.65 -8.87
N THR A 12 27.43 8.91 -9.24
CA THR A 12 27.32 10.01 -8.28
C THR A 12 25.89 10.49 -8.28
N HIS A 13 25.24 10.25 -7.14
CA HIS A 13 23.95 10.79 -6.69
C HIS A 13 22.73 10.17 -7.36
N ILE A 14 22.18 9.10 -6.78
CA ILE A 14 21.10 9.13 -5.77
C ILE A 14 21.22 7.82 -4.97
N GLU A 15 22.04 7.82 -3.91
CA GLU A 15 21.82 6.90 -2.78
C GLU A 15 20.58 7.43 -2.04
N ILE A 16 19.38 7.12 -2.51
CA ILE A 16 18.35 6.82 -1.51
C ILE A 16 18.87 5.53 -0.89
N GLU A 17 19.58 5.64 0.23
CA GLU A 17 19.91 4.49 1.02
C GLU A 17 18.59 3.74 1.25
N CYS A 18 18.45 2.53 0.68
CA CYS A 18 17.36 1.57 0.99
C CYS A 18 17.08 1.46 2.50
N LYS A 19 18.05 1.88 3.32
CA LYS A 19 18.05 2.02 4.76
C LYS A 19 16.92 2.89 5.31
N GLU A 20 16.43 3.91 4.61
CA GLU A 20 15.29 4.72 5.09
C GLU A 20 13.95 4.24 4.49
N PHE A 21 13.94 3.81 3.24
CA PHE A 21 12.71 3.36 2.56
C PHE A 21 12.15 2.04 3.11
N LEU A 22 13.00 1.02 3.29
CA LEU A 22 12.52 -0.32 3.67
C LEU A 22 11.95 -0.38 5.10
N PRO A 23 12.53 0.29 6.12
CA PRO A 23 11.89 0.38 7.43
C PRO A 23 10.53 1.07 7.39
N GLU A 24 10.41 2.17 6.64
CA GLU A 24 9.14 2.89 6.49
C GLU A 24 8.07 2.04 5.77
N VAL A 25 8.48 1.24 4.77
CA VAL A 25 7.61 0.24 4.13
C VAL A 25 7.17 -0.84 5.13
N TYR A 26 8.09 -1.37 5.93
CA TYR A 26 7.80 -2.39 6.95
C TYR A 26 6.80 -1.87 7.99
N ASP A 27 7.03 -0.67 8.52
CA ASP A 27 6.12 -0.03 9.47
C ASP A 27 4.73 0.18 8.84
N THR A 28 4.69 0.65 7.59
CA THR A 28 3.43 0.83 6.85
C THR A 28 2.68 -0.50 6.69
N TRP A 29 3.38 -1.61 6.42
CA TRP A 29 2.79 -2.94 6.42
C TRP A 29 2.24 -3.37 7.78
N SER A 30 2.92 -3.05 8.88
CA SER A 30 2.42 -3.30 10.24
C SER A 30 1.09 -2.59 10.48
N TYR A 31 0.97 -1.33 10.08
CA TYR A 31 -0.29 -0.59 10.14
C TYR A 31 -1.37 -1.20 9.25
N ILE A 32 -1.04 -1.62 8.03
CA ILE A 32 -2.00 -2.30 7.13
C ILE A 32 -2.48 -3.63 7.73
N HIS A 33 -1.60 -4.39 8.39
CA HIS A 33 -1.99 -5.63 9.06
C HIS A 33 -2.93 -5.35 10.24
N LYS A 34 -2.63 -4.33 11.05
CA LYS A 34 -3.52 -3.88 12.12
C LYS A 34 -4.87 -3.44 11.56
N LEU A 35 -4.89 -2.66 10.48
CA LEU A 35 -6.11 -2.22 9.80
C LEU A 35 -6.94 -3.43 9.37
N SER A 36 -6.32 -4.43 8.74
CA SER A 36 -7.01 -5.65 8.33
C SER A 36 -7.66 -6.35 9.51
N LYS A 37 -6.98 -6.44 10.66
CA LYS A 37 -7.53 -7.05 11.88
C LYS A 37 -8.71 -6.25 12.41
N ASP A 38 -8.58 -4.93 12.47
CA ASP A 38 -9.64 -4.04 12.95
C ASP A 38 -10.87 -4.10 12.04
N THR A 39 -10.69 -4.19 10.71
CA THR A 39 -11.82 -4.35 9.77
C THR A 39 -12.52 -5.70 9.88
N ILE A 40 -11.77 -6.79 10.15
CA ILE A 40 -12.37 -8.11 10.39
C ILE A 40 -13.18 -8.09 11.69
N ASN A 41 -12.62 -7.52 12.76
CA ASN A 41 -13.33 -7.37 14.03
C ASN A 41 -14.59 -6.50 13.87
N PHE A 42 -14.55 -5.48 13.01
CA PHE A 42 -15.73 -4.67 12.70
C PHE A 42 -16.84 -5.50 12.05
N HIS A 43 -16.48 -6.33 11.07
CA HIS A 43 -17.42 -7.24 10.41
C HIS A 43 -18.03 -8.23 11.42
N GLU A 44 -17.22 -8.86 12.28
CA GLU A 44 -17.69 -9.82 13.29
C GLU A 44 -18.65 -9.18 14.32
N ILE A 45 -18.34 -7.96 14.77
CA ILE A 45 -19.22 -7.21 15.68
C ILE A 45 -20.49 -6.77 14.96
N TYR A 46 -20.40 -6.39 13.68
CA TYR A 46 -21.55 -5.98 12.89
C TYR A 46 -22.51 -7.15 12.66
N ASP A 47 -21.99 -8.33 12.33
CA ASP A 47 -22.80 -9.55 12.25
C ASP A 47 -23.51 -9.84 13.58
N SER A 48 -22.79 -9.70 14.69
CA SER A 48 -23.37 -9.87 16.03
C SER A 48 -24.46 -8.83 16.32
N TYR A 49 -24.24 -7.56 15.97
CA TYR A 49 -25.21 -6.48 16.09
C TYR A 49 -26.49 -6.73 15.29
N LYS A 50 -26.35 -7.24 14.06
CA LYS A 50 -27.45 -7.45 13.11
C LYS A 50 -28.45 -8.49 13.58
N TYR A 51 -27.98 -9.55 14.22
CA TYR A 51 -28.81 -10.67 14.66
C TYR A 51 -29.13 -10.65 16.17
N GLU A 52 -28.60 -9.68 16.92
CA GLU A 52 -28.88 -9.55 18.35
C GLU A 52 -30.33 -9.11 18.59
N ARG A 53 -31.00 -9.78 19.53
CA ARG A 53 -32.40 -9.48 19.91
C ARG A 53 -32.50 -8.69 21.20
N SER A 54 -31.47 -8.72 22.04
CA SER A 54 -31.42 -7.95 23.28
C SER A 54 -31.05 -6.50 22.98
N GLU A 55 -31.94 -5.57 23.33
CA GLU A 55 -31.71 -4.13 23.12
C GLU A 55 -30.44 -3.63 23.83
N ASN A 56 -30.18 -4.09 25.06
CA ASN A 56 -28.99 -3.72 25.81
C ASN A 56 -27.70 -4.17 25.11
N ARG A 57 -27.65 -5.43 24.64
CA ARG A 57 -26.47 -5.92 23.92
C ARG A 57 -26.32 -5.27 22.55
N GLN A 58 -27.44 -4.93 21.90
CA GLN A 58 -27.41 -4.19 20.64
C GLN A 58 -26.83 -2.79 20.82
N LYS A 59 -27.16 -2.09 21.91
CA LYS A 59 -26.54 -0.81 22.31
C LYS A 59 -25.04 -0.95 22.57
N ASP A 60 -24.61 -2.03 23.22
CA ASP A 60 -23.18 -2.32 23.45
C ASP A 60 -22.42 -2.53 22.14
N TYR A 61 -22.98 -3.32 21.21
CA TYR A 61 -22.37 -3.53 19.89
C TYR A 61 -22.35 -2.23 19.08
N PHE A 62 -23.41 -1.43 19.11
CA PHE A 62 -23.46 -0.12 18.47
C PHE A 62 -22.30 0.78 18.93
N HIS A 63 -22.07 0.83 20.25
CA HIS A 63 -20.97 1.61 20.81
C HIS A 63 -19.60 1.07 20.37
N GLN A 64 -19.42 -0.25 20.37
CA GLN A 64 -18.19 -0.88 19.88
C GLN A 64 -17.93 -0.59 18.40
N LEU A 65 -18.94 -0.71 17.54
CA LEU A 65 -18.86 -0.39 16.11
C LEU A 65 -18.48 1.07 15.88
N LYS A 66 -19.03 1.99 16.68
CA LYS A 66 -18.68 3.42 16.62
C LYS A 66 -17.19 3.67 16.92
N ILE A 67 -16.67 3.08 18.00
CA ILE A 67 -15.24 3.21 18.38
C ILE A 67 -14.34 2.56 17.32
N LEU A 68 -14.71 1.37 16.86
CA LEU A 68 -13.89 0.62 15.93
C LEU A 68 -13.84 1.31 14.56
N ASN A 69 -14.97 1.82 14.07
CA ASN A 69 -15.02 2.63 12.86
C ASN A 69 -14.17 3.91 12.97
N ASP A 70 -14.11 4.54 14.15
CA ASP A 70 -13.22 5.69 14.39
C ASP A 70 -11.74 5.29 14.33
N THR A 71 -11.40 4.14 14.92
CA THR A 71 -10.05 3.59 14.91
C THR A 71 -9.61 3.23 13.48
N ILE A 72 -10.47 2.54 12.74
CA ILE A 72 -10.24 2.17 11.33
C ILE A 72 -10.03 3.42 10.48
N TYR A 73 -10.88 4.44 10.63
CA TYR A 73 -10.74 5.69 9.89
C TYR A 73 -9.40 6.39 10.16
N LYS A 74 -9.03 6.56 11.44
CA LYS A 74 -7.76 7.19 11.84
C LYS A 74 -6.55 6.42 11.31
N LEU A 75 -6.60 5.10 11.40
CA LEU A 75 -5.53 4.22 10.91
C LEU A 75 -5.43 4.27 9.38
N SER A 76 -6.57 4.30 8.69
CA SER A 76 -6.64 4.43 7.22
C SER A 76 -6.03 5.74 6.75
N PHE A 77 -6.35 6.84 7.44
CA PHE A 77 -5.75 8.15 7.16
C PHE A 77 -4.23 8.13 7.36
N LEU A 78 -3.76 7.56 8.46
CA LEU A 78 -2.33 7.41 8.73
C LEU A 78 -1.62 6.61 7.63
N ILE A 79 -2.17 5.45 7.24
CA ILE A 79 -1.59 4.61 6.18
C ILE A 79 -1.54 5.37 4.86
N HIS A 80 -2.61 6.09 4.50
CA HIS A 80 -2.63 6.90 3.30
C HIS A 80 -1.51 7.96 3.31
N GLN A 81 -1.35 8.70 4.41
CA GLN A 81 -0.28 9.70 4.53
C GLN A 81 1.13 9.09 4.45
N ARG A 82 1.33 7.90 5.04
CA ARG A 82 2.61 7.19 4.94
C ARG A 82 2.91 6.75 3.52
N ILE A 83 1.92 6.21 2.79
CA ILE A 83 2.08 5.85 1.38
C ILE A 83 2.44 7.09 0.55
N LEU A 84 1.75 8.22 0.73
CA LEU A 84 2.07 9.47 0.04
C LEU A 84 3.50 9.96 0.36
N SER A 85 3.93 9.81 1.62
CA SER A 85 5.28 10.18 2.05
C SER A 85 6.35 9.29 1.40
N LEU A 86 6.08 7.98 1.33
CA LEU A 86 6.93 7.02 0.62
C LEU A 86 7.02 7.33 -0.88
N GLU A 87 5.91 7.68 -1.52
CA GLU A 87 5.90 8.12 -2.92
C GLU A 87 6.78 9.35 -3.11
N LYS A 88 6.60 10.38 -2.28
CA LYS A 88 7.40 11.60 -2.34
C LYS A 88 8.89 11.35 -2.11
N LEU A 89 9.23 10.42 -1.22
CA LEU A 89 10.61 10.04 -0.93
C LEU A 89 11.30 9.46 -2.16
N VAL A 90 10.60 8.61 -2.92
CA VAL A 90 11.21 7.88 -4.05
C VAL A 90 11.01 8.58 -5.40
N GLN A 91 10.10 9.55 -5.49
CA GLN A 91 9.77 10.25 -6.73
C GLN A 91 10.99 10.81 -7.46
N PRO A 92 11.98 11.47 -6.80
CA PRO A 92 13.15 12.00 -7.49
C PRO A 92 13.97 10.91 -8.21
N ALA A 93 14.14 9.75 -7.56
CA ALA A 93 14.87 8.62 -8.15
C ALA A 93 14.10 7.98 -9.31
N LEU A 94 12.77 7.91 -9.21
CA LEU A 94 11.93 7.42 -10.31
C LEU A 94 11.95 8.37 -11.51
N ASP A 95 11.93 9.69 -11.27
CA ASP A 95 11.96 10.70 -12.33
C ASP A 95 13.32 10.76 -13.03
N GLU A 96 14.42 10.65 -12.28
CA GLU A 96 15.76 10.54 -12.85
C GLU A 96 15.88 9.29 -13.72
N PHE A 97 15.41 8.14 -13.23
CA PHE A 97 15.41 6.90 -13.99
C PHE A 97 14.54 6.99 -15.26
N ARG A 98 13.37 7.63 -15.18
CA ARG A 98 12.54 7.90 -16.37
C ARG A 98 13.27 8.79 -17.38
N LYS A 99 13.97 9.82 -16.91
CA LYS A 99 14.76 10.71 -17.76
C LYS A 99 15.93 9.97 -18.41
N SER A 100 16.61 9.06 -17.69
CA SER A 100 17.69 8.26 -18.28
C SER A 100 17.17 7.34 -19.38
N ILE A 101 16.02 6.68 -19.18
CA ILE A 101 15.36 5.88 -20.23
C ILE A 101 15.06 6.71 -21.49
N LEU A 102 14.54 7.93 -21.31
CA LEU A 102 14.18 8.80 -22.44
C LEU A 102 15.40 9.26 -23.26
N LEU A 103 16.55 9.44 -22.60
CA LEU A 103 17.80 9.87 -23.24
C LEU A 103 18.52 8.69 -23.92
N ASP A 104 18.46 7.49 -23.33
CA ASP A 104 19.14 6.28 -23.81
C ASP A 104 18.35 5.49 -24.88
N GLN A 105 17.72 6.16 -25.84
CA GLN A 105 16.84 5.57 -26.88
C GLN A 105 17.40 4.35 -27.66
N GLN A 106 18.64 3.90 -27.46
CA GLN A 106 19.25 2.78 -28.19
C GLN A 106 20.11 1.77 -27.42
N ARG A 107 20.32 1.80 -26.10
CA ARG A 107 21.12 0.73 -25.44
C ARG A 107 20.61 0.33 -24.05
N ASN A 108 19.97 -0.84 -24.05
CA ASN A 108 19.55 -1.67 -22.90
C ASN A 108 18.34 -1.17 -22.08
N SER A 109 17.24 -1.91 -22.21
CA SER A 109 16.03 -1.88 -21.36
C SER A 109 16.28 -2.36 -19.92
N TYR A 110 17.44 -2.04 -19.34
CA TYR A 110 17.79 -2.49 -18.01
C TYR A 110 17.11 -1.61 -16.95
N ILE A 111 16.23 -2.20 -16.15
CA ILE A 111 15.63 -1.55 -14.99
C ILE A 111 16.45 -1.95 -13.76
N PRO A 112 17.09 -0.98 -13.06
CA PRO A 112 17.83 -1.26 -11.84
C PRO A 112 16.99 -1.99 -10.81
N ALA A 113 17.61 -2.95 -10.09
CA ALA A 113 16.90 -3.75 -9.09
C ALA A 113 16.21 -2.90 -8.02
N TYR A 114 16.84 -1.80 -7.60
CA TYR A 114 16.29 -0.85 -6.64
C TYR A 114 14.96 -0.24 -7.12
N ILE A 115 14.90 0.24 -8.37
CA ILE A 115 13.69 0.83 -8.95
C ILE A 115 12.55 -0.18 -8.96
N ARG A 116 12.82 -1.44 -9.34
CA ARG A 116 11.84 -2.53 -9.30
C ARG A 116 11.34 -2.80 -7.88
N ILE A 117 12.24 -2.83 -6.89
CA ILE A 117 11.88 -3.06 -5.49
C ILE A 117 10.94 -1.95 -5.02
N VAL A 118 11.31 -0.68 -5.21
CA VAL A 118 10.51 0.47 -4.81
C VAL A 118 9.12 0.45 -5.43
N GLN A 119 9.04 0.29 -6.75
CA GLN A 119 7.77 0.25 -7.48
C GLN A 119 6.89 -0.90 -7.00
N ASN A 120 7.47 -2.10 -6.86
CA ASN A 120 6.72 -3.27 -6.39
C ASN A 120 6.20 -3.09 -4.95
N GLN A 121 7.00 -2.53 -4.05
CA GLN A 121 6.58 -2.28 -2.67
C GLN A 121 5.46 -1.25 -2.58
N LEU A 122 5.61 -0.11 -3.26
CA LEU A 122 4.58 0.93 -3.31
C LEU A 122 3.27 0.40 -3.92
N ASN A 123 3.35 -0.30 -5.05
CA ASN A 123 2.18 -0.88 -5.68
C ASN A 123 1.49 -1.91 -4.77
N SER A 124 2.27 -2.78 -4.10
CA SER A 124 1.73 -3.78 -3.18
C SER A 124 1.04 -3.14 -1.98
N LEU A 125 1.62 -2.09 -1.38
CA LEU A 125 1.01 -1.33 -0.28
C LEU A 125 -0.32 -0.70 -0.72
N LYS A 126 -0.34 0.01 -1.85
CA LYS A 126 -1.53 0.68 -2.38
C LYS A 126 -2.66 -0.31 -2.70
N LEU A 127 -2.34 -1.42 -3.37
CA LEU A 127 -3.32 -2.45 -3.72
C LEU A 127 -3.89 -3.15 -2.49
N SER A 128 -3.04 -3.50 -1.53
CA SER A 128 -3.47 -4.12 -0.27
C SER A 128 -4.37 -3.19 0.54
N PHE A 129 -3.95 -1.92 0.70
CA PHE A 129 -4.73 -0.90 1.38
C PHE A 129 -6.08 -0.68 0.71
N LYS A 130 -6.11 -0.49 -0.62
CA LYS A 130 -7.37 -0.36 -1.39
C LYS A 130 -8.30 -1.53 -1.13
N ARG A 131 -7.79 -2.77 -1.25
CA ARG A 131 -8.60 -3.99 -1.06
C ARG A 131 -9.27 -4.02 0.32
N ILE A 132 -8.51 -3.76 1.38
CA ILE A 132 -9.02 -3.78 2.77
C ILE A 132 -10.10 -2.71 2.97
N ILE A 133 -9.86 -1.49 2.50
CA ILE A 133 -10.82 -0.39 2.60
C ILE A 133 -12.07 -0.65 1.77
N THR A 134 -11.94 -1.20 0.56
CA THR A 134 -13.11 -1.55 -0.26
C THR A 134 -13.99 -2.57 0.45
N GLN A 135 -13.40 -3.60 1.07
CA GLN A 135 -14.14 -4.58 1.85
C GLN A 135 -14.85 -3.93 3.04
N HIS A 136 -14.11 -3.17 3.85
CA HIS A 136 -14.68 -2.48 5.01
C HIS A 136 -15.77 -1.47 4.64
N ASN A 137 -15.62 -0.76 3.52
CA ASN A 137 -16.63 0.17 3.02
C ASN A 137 -17.91 -0.55 2.62
N ALA A 138 -17.82 -1.77 2.07
CA ALA A 138 -19.01 -2.58 1.79
C ALA A 138 -19.76 -2.92 3.09
N ASP A 139 -19.05 -3.44 4.09
CA ASP A 139 -19.62 -3.74 5.42
C ASP A 139 -20.22 -2.47 6.06
N SER A 140 -19.53 -1.33 5.94
CA SER A 140 -19.98 -0.04 6.47
C SER A 140 -21.22 0.49 5.79
N ILE A 141 -21.37 0.29 4.47
CA ILE A 141 -22.57 0.67 3.72
C ILE A 141 -23.76 -0.19 4.16
N ASP A 142 -23.55 -1.50 4.35
CA ASP A 142 -24.59 -2.38 4.84
C ASP A 142 -25.02 -2.00 6.25
N TYR A 143 -24.05 -1.78 7.15
CA TYR A 143 -24.33 -1.27 8.49
C TYR A 143 -25.05 0.08 8.48
N GLN A 144 -24.68 0.99 7.56
CA GLN A 144 -25.35 2.28 7.40
C GLN A 144 -26.83 2.11 6.98
N ASN A 145 -27.14 1.13 6.12
CA ASN A 145 -28.51 0.85 5.70
C ASN A 145 -29.34 0.28 6.86
N ASP A 146 -28.78 -0.64 7.63
CA ASP A 146 -29.43 -1.22 8.81
C ASP A 146 -29.64 -0.14 9.90
N LEU A 147 -28.65 0.73 10.13
CA LEU A 147 -28.77 1.86 11.05
C LEU A 147 -29.81 2.88 10.57
N LYS A 148 -29.89 3.14 9.26
CA LYS A 148 -30.93 4.01 8.68
C LYS A 148 -32.32 3.44 8.94
N GLN A 149 -32.52 2.15 8.72
CA GLN A 149 -33.79 1.49 8.99
C GLN A 149 -34.16 1.56 10.48
N SER A 150 -33.19 1.37 11.38
CA SER A 150 -33.39 1.54 12.82
C SER A 150 -33.85 2.96 13.19
N VAL A 151 -33.21 3.98 12.60
CA VAL A 151 -33.59 5.39 12.79
C VAL A 151 -35.00 5.66 12.26
N ASP A 152 -35.32 5.19 11.06
CA ASP A 152 -36.64 5.38 10.45
C ASP A 152 -37.75 4.71 11.31
N ASN A 153 -37.48 3.53 11.87
CA ASN A 153 -38.39 2.84 12.80
C ASN A 153 -38.58 3.62 14.11
N SER A 154 -37.49 4.08 14.74
CA SER A 154 -37.58 4.86 15.99
C SER A 154 -38.25 6.23 15.76
N LYS A 155 -38.08 6.84 14.58
CA LYS A 155 -38.81 8.06 14.23
C LYS A 155 -40.33 7.84 14.16
N ILE A 156 -40.76 6.76 13.51
CA ILE A 156 -42.19 6.38 13.46
C ILE A 156 -42.71 6.13 14.87
N PHE A 157 -41.92 5.46 15.72
CA PHE A 157 -42.28 5.23 17.12
C PHE A 157 -42.50 6.55 17.87
N VAL A 158 -41.53 7.46 17.83
CA VAL A 158 -41.64 8.77 18.51
C VAL A 158 -42.82 9.59 17.98
N GLU A 159 -43.06 9.61 16.67
CA GLU A 159 -44.22 10.29 16.09
C GLU A 159 -45.55 9.66 16.55
N SER A 160 -45.64 8.33 16.59
CA SER A 160 -46.83 7.62 17.07
C SER A 160 -47.06 7.84 18.57
N TYR A 161 -46.00 7.89 19.37
CA TYR A 161 -46.07 8.12 20.80
C TYR A 161 -46.50 9.56 21.10
N GLN A 162 -45.98 10.54 20.36
CA GLN A 162 -46.46 11.94 20.43
C GLN A 162 -47.95 12.06 20.10
N GLN A 163 -48.44 11.30 19.11
CA GLN A 163 -49.87 11.29 18.79
C GLN A 163 -50.72 10.62 19.88
N ILE A 164 -50.29 9.46 20.39
CA ILE A 164 -50.99 8.75 21.48
C ILE A 164 -51.02 9.60 22.75
N SER A 165 -49.90 10.24 23.10
CA SER A 165 -49.81 11.16 24.24
C SER A 165 -50.78 12.34 24.07
N ARG A 166 -50.84 12.98 22.90
CA ARG A 166 -51.82 14.05 22.61
C ARG A 166 -53.27 13.56 22.76
N VAL A 167 -53.62 12.43 22.13
CA VAL A 167 -54.98 11.86 22.21
C VAL A 167 -55.34 11.46 23.64
N THR A 168 -54.39 10.91 24.40
CA THR A 168 -54.60 10.52 25.80
C THR A 168 -54.78 11.74 26.69
N MET A 169 -53.98 12.79 26.49
CA MET A 169 -54.11 14.07 27.18
C MET A 169 -55.43 14.76 26.86
N ASP A 170 -55.86 14.77 25.60
CA ASP A 170 -57.15 15.33 25.19
C ASP A 170 -58.33 14.51 25.76
N LYS A 171 -58.18 13.19 25.86
CA LYS A 171 -59.17 12.31 26.48
C LYS A 171 -59.23 12.48 28.00
N ILE A 172 -58.09 12.67 28.67
CA ILE A 172 -58.03 13.02 30.09
C ILE A 172 -58.67 14.40 30.32
N LYS A 173 -58.33 15.41 29.51
CA LYS A 173 -58.93 16.76 29.58
C LYS A 173 -60.46 16.73 29.43
N SER A 174 -60.96 15.96 28.47
CA SER A 174 -62.41 15.83 28.23
C SER A 174 -63.14 14.99 29.28
N LEU A 175 -62.48 14.01 29.90
CA LEU A 175 -63.08 13.23 31.01
C LEU A 175 -63.10 14.01 32.33
N PHE A 176 -62.14 14.90 32.55
CA PHE A 176 -62.02 15.61 33.82
C PHE A 176 -62.49 17.08 33.76
N ASN A 177 -62.91 17.61 32.61
CA ASN A 177 -63.35 19.02 32.43
C ASN A 177 -62.45 20.02 33.18
N THR A 178 -61.15 19.75 33.25
CA THR A 178 -60.21 20.50 34.09
C THR A 178 -59.17 21.18 33.24
N ASP A 179 -58.94 22.46 33.55
CA ASP A 179 -57.74 23.19 33.16
C ASP A 179 -56.48 22.46 33.68
N GLU A 180 -55.37 22.65 32.97
CA GLU A 180 -54.08 21.93 32.97
C GLU A 180 -53.49 21.36 34.28
N ASN A 181 -54.03 21.70 35.46
CA ASN A 181 -53.37 21.54 36.76
C ASN A 181 -53.70 20.25 37.55
N ASN A 182 -54.52 19.33 37.04
CA ASN A 182 -54.98 18.14 37.80
C ASN A 182 -54.63 16.77 37.17
N ILE A 183 -53.74 16.73 36.19
CA ILE A 183 -53.22 15.47 35.63
C ILE A 183 -52.24 14.86 36.65
N PRO A 184 -52.24 13.52 36.90
CA PRO A 184 -51.28 12.91 37.82
C PRO A 184 -49.83 13.17 37.38
N ILE A 185 -49.14 14.04 38.12
CA ILE A 185 -47.79 14.55 37.81
C ILE A 185 -46.79 13.40 37.59
N GLU A 186 -46.92 12.32 38.35
CA GLU A 186 -46.00 11.17 38.34
C GLU A 186 -46.04 10.36 37.01
N LEU A 187 -47.23 10.23 36.41
CA LEU A 187 -47.38 9.60 35.08
C LEU A 187 -46.91 10.51 33.96
N GLN A 188 -47.04 11.83 34.13
CA GLN A 188 -46.61 12.80 33.14
C GLN A 188 -45.08 12.95 33.13
N GLU A 189 -44.44 12.93 34.30
CA GLU A 189 -42.98 12.97 34.46
C GLU A 189 -42.29 11.69 33.94
N GLN A 190 -42.81 10.50 34.22
CA GLN A 190 -42.23 9.25 33.68
C GLN A 190 -42.29 9.17 32.15
N ASN A 191 -43.44 9.52 31.56
CA ASN A 191 -43.58 9.52 30.09
C ASN A 191 -42.70 10.58 29.40
N LEU A 192 -42.44 11.72 30.07
CA LEU A 192 -41.51 12.75 29.57
C LEU A 192 -40.05 12.28 29.60
N ILE A 193 -39.63 11.62 30.68
CA ILE A 193 -38.26 11.10 30.81
C ILE A 193 -37.99 10.00 29.77
N GLU A 194 -38.92 9.05 29.60
CA GLU A 194 -38.79 8.00 28.58
C GLU A 194 -38.69 8.60 27.17
N GLN A 195 -39.54 9.59 26.86
CA GLN A 195 -39.51 10.30 25.58
C GLN A 195 -38.18 11.04 25.35
N GLU A 196 -37.64 11.72 26.37
CA GLU A 196 -36.38 12.44 26.26
C GLU A 196 -35.20 11.49 26.02
N THR A 197 -35.17 10.35 26.71
CA THR A 197 -34.11 9.34 26.50
C THR A 197 -34.12 8.76 25.09
N GLU A 198 -35.29 8.54 24.49
CA GLU A 198 -35.40 8.01 23.15
C GLU A 198 -35.04 9.04 22.07
N ILE A 199 -35.35 10.32 22.29
CA ILE A 199 -34.91 11.42 21.42
C ILE A 199 -33.38 11.52 21.42
N VAL A 200 -32.74 11.47 22.58
CA VAL A 200 -31.27 11.52 22.69
C VAL A 200 -30.60 10.34 21.98
N ASP A 201 -31.18 9.14 22.09
CA ASP A 201 -30.67 7.96 21.40
C ASP A 201 -30.85 8.08 19.86
N LEU A 202 -32.00 8.59 19.41
CA LEU A 202 -32.24 8.92 18.01
C LEU A 202 -31.22 9.93 17.45
N GLU A 203 -30.96 11.02 18.16
CA GLU A 203 -29.97 12.03 17.79
C GLU A 203 -28.56 11.42 17.70
N THR A 204 -28.21 10.55 18.65
CA THR A 204 -26.92 9.84 18.67
C THR A 204 -26.76 8.91 17.48
N ARG A 205 -27.81 8.18 17.10
CA ARG A 205 -27.81 7.29 15.92
C ARG A 205 -27.74 8.10 14.62
N LEU A 206 -28.45 9.22 14.53
CA LEU A 206 -28.40 10.15 13.37
C LEU A 206 -27.00 10.74 13.16
N GLU A 207 -26.37 11.20 14.22
CA GLU A 207 -25.00 11.73 14.15
C GLU A 207 -24.00 10.64 13.76
N SER A 208 -24.15 9.43 14.32
CA SER A 208 -23.31 8.29 13.96
C SER A 208 -23.46 7.91 12.49
N LEU A 209 -24.68 7.95 11.95
CA LEU A 209 -24.97 7.71 10.53
C LEU A 209 -24.35 8.79 9.63
N ARG A 210 -24.40 10.06 10.03
CA ARG A 210 -23.76 11.17 9.31
C ARG A 210 -22.23 11.00 9.26
N ILE A 211 -21.62 10.70 10.41
CA ILE A 211 -20.18 10.48 10.52
C ILE A 211 -19.75 9.27 9.68
N LEU A 212 -20.49 8.15 9.74
CA LEU A 212 -20.19 6.95 8.98
C LEU A 212 -20.19 7.20 7.47
N LYS A 213 -21.23 7.87 6.94
CA LYS A 213 -21.31 8.27 5.52
C LYS A 213 -20.09 9.08 5.07
N GLU A 214 -19.71 10.07 5.87
CA GLU A 214 -18.58 10.93 5.54
C GLU A 214 -17.26 10.15 5.55
N ARG A 215 -17.07 9.24 6.52
CA ARG A 215 -15.88 8.39 6.59
C ARG A 215 -15.76 7.43 5.41
N VAL A 216 -16.85 6.77 5.02
CA VAL A 216 -16.89 5.91 3.82
C VAL A 216 -16.48 6.70 2.58
N ARG A 217 -17.05 7.91 2.41
CA ARG A 217 -16.71 8.81 1.29
C ARG A 217 -15.23 9.18 1.29
N GLN A 218 -14.68 9.58 2.43
CA GLN A 218 -13.28 9.98 2.56
C GLN A 218 -12.32 8.81 2.33
N MET A 219 -12.59 7.64 2.92
CA MET A 219 -11.75 6.44 2.74
C MET A 219 -11.75 5.93 1.29
N ASN A 220 -12.91 5.99 0.62
CA ASN A 220 -12.97 5.72 -0.81
C ASN A 220 -12.18 6.76 -1.64
N GLY A 221 -12.26 8.04 -1.27
CA GLY A 221 -11.46 9.10 -1.90
C GLY A 221 -9.95 8.87 -1.77
N MET A 222 -9.47 8.53 -0.56
CA MET A 222 -8.05 8.23 -0.30
C MET A 222 -7.54 7.07 -1.15
N THR A 223 -8.31 5.99 -1.26
CA THR A 223 -7.89 4.80 -2.03
C THR A 223 -8.00 4.98 -3.53
N MET A 224 -8.99 5.74 -4.02
CA MET A 224 -9.07 6.07 -5.43
C MET A 224 -7.93 6.99 -5.88
N ALA A 225 -7.55 7.99 -5.07
CA ALA A 225 -6.39 8.83 -5.37
C ALA A 225 -5.11 7.99 -5.55
N LEU A 226 -4.87 7.03 -4.65
CA LEU A 226 -3.74 6.12 -4.76
C LEU A 226 -3.84 5.17 -5.96
N TYR A 227 -5.03 4.69 -6.30
CA TYR A 227 -5.23 3.80 -7.44
C TYR A 227 -4.94 4.47 -8.78
N PHE A 228 -5.39 5.71 -8.97
CA PHE A 228 -5.09 6.47 -10.19
C PHE A 228 -3.59 6.74 -10.32
N SER A 229 -2.90 7.04 -9.22
CA SER A 229 -1.42 7.13 -9.19
C SER A 229 -0.75 5.83 -9.65
N VAL A 230 -1.30 4.64 -9.31
CA VAL A 230 -0.76 3.35 -9.79
C VAL A 230 -1.00 3.14 -11.28
N GLN A 231 -2.16 3.52 -11.82
CA GLN A 231 -2.47 3.34 -13.25
C GLN A 231 -1.52 4.16 -14.13
N GLU A 232 -1.25 5.41 -13.76
CA GLU A 232 -0.25 6.26 -14.44
C GLU A 232 1.17 5.67 -14.37
N GLN A 233 1.48 4.93 -13.30
CA GLN A 233 2.77 4.24 -13.14
C GLN A 233 2.84 2.91 -13.90
N ASN A 234 1.71 2.21 -14.09
CA ASN A 234 1.64 0.88 -14.71
C ASN A 234 1.63 0.87 -16.24
N GLU A 235 1.32 1.98 -16.92
CA GLU A 235 1.50 2.08 -18.38
C GLU A 235 2.99 1.91 -18.80
N LEU A 236 3.93 2.04 -17.85
CA LEU A 236 5.37 1.81 -18.03
C LEU A 236 5.89 0.50 -17.39
N ALA A 237 5.05 -0.23 -16.66
CA ALA A 237 5.48 -1.31 -15.77
C ALA A 237 4.69 -2.61 -15.94
N ASP A 238 4.27 -2.92 -17.16
CA ASP A 238 3.56 -4.19 -17.38
C ASP A 238 4.54 -5.37 -17.44
N ASN A 239 4.11 -6.46 -16.81
CA ASN A 239 4.68 -7.80 -16.77
C ASN A 239 5.78 -8.12 -15.73
N ILE A 240 5.41 -9.00 -14.79
CA ILE A 240 6.32 -9.92 -14.08
C ILE A 240 7.27 -10.62 -15.07
N TRP A 241 6.80 -10.90 -16.29
CA TRP A 241 7.63 -11.43 -17.39
C TRP A 241 8.74 -10.46 -17.82
N LEU A 242 8.48 -9.15 -17.92
CA LEU A 242 9.50 -8.12 -18.20
C LEU A 242 10.46 -7.93 -17.03
N ASN A 243 9.96 -7.89 -15.79
CA ASN A 243 10.81 -7.80 -14.60
C ASN A 243 11.75 -9.01 -14.45
N THR A 244 11.28 -10.21 -14.79
CA THR A 244 12.06 -11.46 -14.75
C THR A 244 12.97 -11.58 -15.97
N SER A 245 12.51 -11.19 -17.17
CA SER A 245 13.31 -11.15 -18.40
C SER A 245 14.49 -10.17 -18.25
N ALA A 246 14.25 -8.95 -17.76
CA ALA A 246 15.31 -7.98 -17.49
C ALA A 246 16.33 -8.47 -16.44
N GLY A 247 15.90 -9.29 -15.48
CA GLY A 247 16.81 -9.97 -14.53
C GLY A 247 17.64 -11.08 -15.18
N SER A 248 17.02 -11.87 -16.06
CA SER A 248 17.67 -12.93 -16.85
C SER A 248 18.70 -12.36 -17.83
N ASP A 249 18.37 -11.25 -18.50
CA ASP A 249 19.25 -10.60 -19.48
C ASP A 249 20.51 -10.03 -18.82
N TYR A 250 20.41 -9.52 -17.59
CA TYR A 250 21.57 -9.09 -16.81
C TYR A 250 22.51 -10.25 -16.45
N ILE A 251 21.95 -11.42 -16.09
CA ILE A 251 22.74 -12.63 -15.84
C ILE A 251 23.41 -13.11 -17.13
N ALA A 252 22.69 -13.10 -18.26
CA ALA A 252 23.23 -13.47 -19.56
C ALA A 252 24.37 -12.54 -20.00
N GLN A 253 24.18 -11.22 -19.88
CA GLN A 253 25.20 -10.23 -20.19
C GLN A 253 26.43 -10.38 -19.28
N SER A 254 26.22 -10.58 -17.97
CA SER A 254 27.31 -10.83 -17.02
C SER A 254 28.07 -12.11 -17.36
N VAL A 255 27.38 -13.19 -17.71
CA VAL A 255 28.00 -14.46 -18.12
C VAL A 255 28.82 -14.29 -19.40
N ASP A 256 28.33 -13.51 -20.36
CA ASP A 256 29.05 -13.25 -21.61
C ASP A 256 30.26 -12.32 -21.41
N GLU A 257 30.16 -11.33 -20.53
CA GLU A 257 31.31 -10.52 -20.10
C GLU A 257 32.36 -11.37 -19.37
N PHE A 258 31.95 -12.27 -18.47
CA PHE A 258 32.85 -13.23 -17.82
C PHE A 258 33.50 -14.20 -18.83
N ARG A 259 32.75 -14.66 -19.85
CA ARG A 259 33.30 -15.49 -20.94
C ARG A 259 34.29 -14.71 -21.80
N LEU A 260 34.00 -13.46 -22.14
CA LEU A 260 34.91 -12.58 -22.86
C LEU A 260 36.20 -12.35 -22.09
N VAL A 261 36.13 -12.03 -20.79
CA VAL A 261 37.30 -11.87 -19.92
C VAL A 261 38.11 -13.17 -19.83
N LYS A 262 37.45 -14.33 -19.69
CA LYS A 262 38.10 -15.64 -19.68
C LYS A 262 38.80 -15.94 -21.00
N ASN A 263 38.14 -15.67 -22.13
CA ASN A 263 38.68 -15.88 -23.47
C ASN A 263 39.85 -14.95 -23.78
N LEU A 264 39.80 -13.70 -23.33
CA LEU A 264 40.92 -12.75 -23.45
C LEU A 264 42.12 -13.19 -22.60
N LYS A 265 41.89 -13.71 -21.38
CA LYS A 265 42.95 -14.24 -20.53
C LYS A 265 43.59 -15.49 -21.13
N GLN A 266 42.78 -16.37 -21.71
CA GLN A 266 43.23 -17.61 -22.35
C GLN A 266 43.95 -17.34 -23.68
N SER A 267 43.48 -16.36 -24.47
CA SER A 267 44.14 -15.90 -25.70
C SER A 267 45.53 -15.29 -25.41
N LYS A 268 45.63 -14.44 -24.37
CA LYS A 268 46.92 -13.91 -23.91
C LYS A 268 47.87 -15.02 -23.48
N MET A 269 47.40 -16.02 -22.73
CA MET A 269 48.23 -17.16 -22.30
C MET A 269 48.75 -17.98 -23.50
N ASN A 270 47.90 -18.25 -24.49
CA ASN A 270 48.27 -18.97 -25.70
C ASN A 270 49.29 -18.21 -26.56
N LEU A 271 49.26 -16.87 -26.54
CA LEU A 271 50.21 -16.02 -27.26
C LEU A 271 51.60 -16.04 -26.60
N TRP A 272 51.68 -16.01 -25.27
CA TRP A 272 52.93 -16.14 -24.53
C TRP A 272 53.60 -17.51 -24.73
N ILE A 273 52.82 -18.60 -24.75
CA ILE A 273 53.35 -19.95 -24.99
C ILE A 273 53.97 -20.05 -26.41
N LYS A 274 53.31 -19.47 -27.42
CA LYS A 274 53.86 -19.43 -28.79
C LYS A 274 55.16 -18.63 -28.86
N LEU A 275 55.23 -17.51 -28.15
CA LEU A 275 56.43 -16.65 -28.15
C LEU A 275 57.63 -17.35 -27.51
N ILE A 276 57.42 -18.03 -26.38
CA ILE A 276 58.45 -18.82 -25.70
C ILE A 276 58.98 -19.94 -26.60
N CYS A 277 58.08 -20.67 -27.27
CA CYS A 277 58.47 -21.78 -28.13
C CYS A 277 59.34 -21.32 -29.31
N ILE A 278 59.00 -20.19 -29.94
CA ILE A 278 59.80 -19.61 -31.03
C ILE A 278 61.19 -19.17 -30.52
N THR A 279 61.27 -18.52 -29.36
CA THR A 279 62.55 -18.10 -28.79
C THR A 279 63.46 -19.27 -28.45
N PHE A 280 62.90 -20.38 -27.94
CA PHE A 280 63.67 -21.57 -27.62
C PHE A 280 64.21 -22.28 -28.87
N CYS A 281 63.40 -22.39 -29.93
CA CYS A 281 63.84 -22.94 -31.22
C CYS A 281 64.99 -22.13 -31.83
N PHE A 282 64.91 -20.79 -31.79
CA PHE A 282 65.99 -19.93 -32.27
C PHE A 282 67.31 -20.14 -31.49
N LEU A 283 67.21 -20.31 -30.17
CA LEU A 283 68.36 -20.52 -29.30
C LEU A 283 69.06 -21.87 -29.61
N LEU A 284 68.29 -22.94 -29.85
CA LEU A 284 68.84 -24.24 -30.24
C LEU A 284 69.56 -24.19 -31.59
N VAL A 285 69.02 -23.47 -32.57
CA VAL A 285 69.67 -23.29 -33.88
C VAL A 285 70.99 -22.53 -33.72
N LEU A 286 71.02 -21.49 -32.89
CA LEU A 286 72.24 -20.72 -32.60
C LEU A 286 73.32 -21.57 -31.93
N ILE A 287 72.94 -22.41 -30.96
CA ILE A 287 73.85 -23.35 -30.31
C ILE A 287 74.41 -24.34 -31.32
N PHE A 288 73.56 -24.88 -32.21
CA PHE A 288 73.99 -25.84 -33.23
C PHE A 288 75.01 -25.21 -34.20
N ILE A 289 74.78 -23.96 -34.64
CA ILE A 289 75.70 -23.21 -35.49
C ILE A 289 77.04 -22.97 -34.77
N LEU A 290 77.01 -22.59 -33.49
CA LEU A 290 78.23 -22.40 -32.69
C LEU A 290 79.05 -23.68 -32.55
N ILE A 291 78.40 -24.81 -32.30
CA ILE A 291 79.05 -26.13 -32.24
C ILE A 291 79.69 -26.46 -33.60
N LEU A 292 78.98 -26.21 -34.70
CA LEU A 292 79.48 -26.48 -36.04
C LEU A 292 80.72 -25.63 -36.37
N ILE A 293 80.71 -24.34 -35.99
CA ILE A 293 81.86 -23.44 -36.13
C ILE A 293 83.05 -23.92 -35.29
N LEU A 294 82.81 -24.35 -34.05
CA LEU A 294 83.87 -24.88 -33.18
C LEU A 294 84.49 -26.17 -33.72
N ILE A 295 83.69 -27.04 -34.33
CA ILE A 295 84.18 -28.26 -34.99
C ILE A 295 85.00 -27.90 -36.23
N LEU A 296 84.51 -26.99 -37.07
CA LEU A 296 85.21 -26.51 -38.27
C LEU A 296 86.53 -25.80 -37.95
N ASN A 297 86.63 -25.12 -36.81
CA ASN A 297 87.86 -24.43 -36.40
C ASN A 297 88.88 -25.37 -35.72
N LYS A 298 88.49 -26.62 -35.46
CA LYS A 298 89.34 -27.65 -34.84
C LYS A 298 89.92 -28.63 -35.88
N TYR A 299 89.41 -28.62 -37.10
CA TYR A 299 89.91 -29.34 -38.27
C TYR A 299 90.62 -28.37 -39.23
#